data_AF-A0A198UPQ1-F1
#
_entry.id   AF-A0A198UPQ1-F1
#
_cell.length_a   1.000
_cell.length_b   1.000
_cell.length_c   1.000
_cell.angle_alpha   90.00
_cell.angle_beta   90.00
_cell.angle_gamma   90.00
#
_symmetry.space_group_name_H-M   'P 1'
#
loop_
_entity.id
_entity.type
_entity.pdbx_description
1 polymer ?
#
loop_
_entity_poly.entity_id
_entity_poly.type
_entity_poly.pdbx_seq_one_letter_code
_entity_poly.pdbx_strand_id
1 'polypeptide(L)'
;MKALKIIAPVLALGLSFTTIANAKDTLSVRSAKQLANKVRQVTYSCPTGDTVQVNYGFNDQGLPTYAEANLGGKTRFLPLNWTESGGEAMTFGDDKDWQIFGVYLQPDNDRHSGIHIYPDAEPSYRCDVVGTKRIKG
;
A
#
# COMPACT_ATOMS: atom_id res chain seq x y z
N MET A 1 -9.52 -48.09 44.01
CA MET A 1 -9.51 -46.62 43.76
C MET A 1 -10.64 -46.31 42.78
N LYS A 2 -11.46 -45.31 43.12
CA LYS A 2 -12.79 -45.05 42.57
C LYS A 2 -12.74 -44.11 41.34
N ALA A 3 -13.55 -44.47 40.35
CA ALA A 3 -14.33 -43.68 39.39
C ALA A 3 -13.78 -42.34 38.84
N LEU A 4 -13.57 -42.33 37.52
CA LEU A 4 -13.52 -41.13 36.68
C LEU A 4 -14.95 -40.73 36.27
N LYS A 5 -15.37 -39.49 36.51
CA LYS A 5 -16.51 -38.86 35.82
C LYS A 5 -16.28 -37.36 35.58
N ILE A 6 -16.23 -37.01 34.29
CA ILE A 6 -16.89 -35.94 33.52
C ILE A 6 -17.07 -34.56 34.20
N ILE A 7 -16.74 -33.47 33.49
CA ILE A 7 -17.64 -32.35 33.11
C ILE A 7 -16.85 -31.38 32.20
N ALA A 8 -17.33 -31.20 30.98
CA ALA A 8 -16.92 -30.13 30.07
C ALA A 8 -17.66 -28.83 30.42
N PRO A 9 -17.06 -27.64 30.19
CA PRO A 9 -17.83 -26.42 30.05
C PRO A 9 -17.94 -26.02 28.57
N VAL A 10 -19.18 -25.96 28.10
CA VAL A 10 -19.63 -25.22 26.93
C VAL A 10 -19.80 -23.75 27.33
N LEU A 11 -19.14 -22.82 26.65
CA LEU A 11 -19.43 -21.37 26.59
C LEU A 11 -18.46 -20.77 25.56
N ALA A 12 -18.77 -19.91 24.60
CA ALA A 12 -19.96 -19.13 24.30
C ALA A 12 -19.96 -18.79 22.80
N LEU A 13 -21.14 -18.41 22.31
CA LEU A 13 -21.41 -17.86 20.98
C LEU A 13 -20.42 -16.75 20.58
N GLY A 14 -19.53 -17.04 19.62
CA GLY A 14 -18.87 -16.02 18.83
C GLY A 14 -19.77 -15.68 17.65
N LEU A 15 -20.53 -14.57 17.73
CA LEU A 15 -21.15 -13.95 16.57
C LEU A 15 -20.03 -13.52 15.61
N SER A 16 -19.72 -14.37 14.63
CA SER A 16 -18.91 -13.95 13.50
C SER A 16 -19.77 -13.00 12.67
N PHE A 17 -19.58 -11.70 12.88
CA PHE A 17 -19.97 -10.69 11.90
C PHE A 17 -19.25 -11.02 10.60
N THR A 18 -19.90 -11.75 9.70
CA THR A 18 -19.52 -11.75 8.29
C THR A 18 -20.06 -10.45 7.70
N THR A 19 -19.42 -9.34 8.05
CA THR A 19 -19.49 -8.17 7.19
C THR A 19 -18.84 -8.57 5.88
N ILE A 20 -19.68 -8.92 4.91
CA ILE A 20 -19.29 -8.97 3.51
C ILE A 20 -19.06 -7.52 3.11
N ALA A 21 -17.88 -6.99 3.44
CA ALA A 21 -17.39 -5.81 2.80
C ALA A 21 -17.17 -6.19 1.33
N ASN A 22 -17.88 -5.53 0.43
CA ASN A 22 -17.62 -5.57 -1.00
C ASN A 22 -16.18 -5.06 -1.19
N ALA A 23 -15.21 -5.96 -1.17
CA ALA A 23 -13.82 -5.64 -1.46
C ALA A 23 -13.75 -5.35 -2.95
N LYS A 24 -13.93 -4.07 -3.32
CA LYS A 24 -13.46 -3.57 -4.61
C LYS A 24 -11.98 -3.92 -4.71
N ASP A 25 -11.59 -4.51 -5.85
CA ASP A 25 -10.35 -5.25 -6.14
C ASP A 25 -9.03 -4.51 -5.84
N THR A 26 -8.78 -4.22 -4.56
CA THR A 26 -7.51 -3.72 -4.02
C THR A 26 -6.79 -4.91 -3.40
N LEU A 27 -5.51 -5.10 -3.72
CA LEU A 27 -4.73 -6.14 -3.04
C LEU A 27 -4.84 -5.93 -1.53
N SER A 28 -5.15 -7.01 -0.79
CA SER A 28 -5.09 -6.91 0.67
C SER A 28 -3.69 -6.47 1.08
N VAL A 29 -3.58 -5.65 2.13
CA VAL A 29 -2.29 -5.16 2.65
C VAL A 29 -1.29 -6.30 2.86
N ARG A 30 -1.76 -7.44 3.39
CA ARG A 30 -0.92 -8.63 3.60
C ARG A 30 -0.43 -9.22 2.27
N SER A 31 -1.32 -9.38 1.31
CA SER A 31 -0.98 -9.91 -0.02
C SER A 31 0.03 -9.01 -0.75
N ALA A 32 -0.19 -7.69 -0.74
CA ALA A 32 0.70 -6.73 -1.41
C ALA A 32 2.13 -6.78 -0.86
N LYS A 33 2.29 -6.89 0.47
CA LYS A 33 3.61 -6.99 1.11
C LYS A 33 4.28 -8.35 0.90
N GLN A 34 3.51 -9.44 0.89
CA GLN A 34 4.04 -10.79 0.65
C GLN A 34 4.54 -10.97 -0.78
N LEU A 35 3.87 -10.38 -1.76
CA LEU A 35 4.27 -10.41 -3.17
C LEU A 35 5.52 -9.58 -3.46
N ALA A 36 5.87 -8.63 -2.58
CA ALA A 36 7.01 -7.74 -2.79
C ALA A 36 8.35 -8.37 -2.38
N ASN A 37 9.18 -8.69 -3.37
CA ASN A 37 10.55 -9.15 -3.16
C ASN A 37 11.61 -8.07 -3.44
N LYS A 38 11.27 -7.02 -4.18
CA LYS A 38 12.11 -5.85 -4.41
C LYS A 38 11.47 -4.62 -3.76
N VAL A 39 12.29 -3.74 -3.21
CA VAL A 39 11.85 -2.45 -2.66
C VAL A 39 12.78 -1.35 -3.14
N ARG A 40 12.19 -0.29 -3.69
CA ARG A 40 12.88 0.95 -4.07
C ARG A 40 12.28 2.10 -3.29
N GLN A 41 13.13 2.91 -2.70
CA GLN A 41 12.75 4.17 -2.08
C GLN A 41 12.99 5.29 -3.08
N VAL A 42 12.01 6.17 -3.22
CA VAL A 42 12.11 7.40 -4.00
C VAL A 42 11.84 8.56 -3.07
N THR A 43 12.73 9.55 -3.09
CA THR A 43 12.55 10.80 -2.38
C THR A 43 12.01 11.82 -3.37
N TYR A 44 10.88 12.42 -3.02
CA TYR A 44 10.24 13.47 -3.79
C TYR A 44 10.32 14.80 -3.05
N SER A 45 10.49 15.89 -3.78
CA SER A 45 10.29 17.25 -3.30
C SER A 45 8.87 17.70 -3.64
N CYS A 46 8.13 18.19 -2.65
CA CYS A 46 6.74 18.62 -2.83
C CYS A 46 6.60 20.14 -2.67
N PRO A 47 5.55 20.77 -3.24
CA PRO A 47 5.33 22.22 -3.15
C PRO A 47 5.12 22.75 -1.72
N THR A 48 4.78 21.87 -0.78
CA THR A 48 4.66 22.22 0.65
C THR A 48 6.00 22.57 1.30
N GLY A 49 7.12 22.35 0.61
CA GLY A 49 8.48 22.57 1.10
C GLY A 49 9.10 21.33 1.75
N ASP A 50 8.31 20.29 1.98
CA ASP A 50 8.75 19.03 2.57
C ASP A 50 9.19 18.01 1.51
N THR A 51 10.08 17.11 1.91
CA THR A 51 10.40 15.90 1.13
C THR A 51 9.56 14.72 1.59
N VAL A 52 8.99 13.97 0.65
CA VAL A 52 8.29 12.72 0.93
C VAL A 52 9.13 11.55 0.44
N GLN A 53 9.43 10.62 1.35
CA GLN A 53 10.06 9.34 0.99
C GLN A 53 8.98 8.28 0.78
N VAL A 54 8.93 7.71 -0.41
CA VAL A 54 7.99 6.65 -0.78
C VAL A 54 8.77 5.36 -1.04
N ASN A 55 8.43 4.31 -0.30
CA ASN A 55 8.91 2.96 -0.56
C ASN A 55 7.92 2.24 -1.47
N TYR A 56 8.34 1.89 -2.67
CA TYR A 56 7.56 1.06 -3.59
C TYR A 56 8.00 -0.40 -3.50
N GLY A 57 7.03 -1.29 -3.29
CA GLY A 57 7.22 -2.72 -3.38
C GLY A 57 6.97 -3.23 -4.79
N PHE A 58 7.80 -4.17 -5.25
CA PHE A 58 7.65 -4.82 -6.54
C PHE A 58 7.75 -6.33 -6.41
N ASN A 59 6.98 -7.05 -7.24
CA ASN A 59 7.07 -8.51 -7.36
C ASN A 59 8.26 -8.94 -8.23
N ASP A 60 8.41 -10.26 -8.45
CA ASP A 60 9.54 -10.82 -9.22
C ASP A 60 9.57 -10.33 -10.67
N GLN A 61 8.38 -10.05 -11.22
CA GLN A 61 8.19 -9.53 -12.58
C GLN A 61 8.46 -8.02 -12.67
N GLY A 62 8.77 -7.35 -11.57
CA GLY A 62 9.01 -5.91 -11.52
C GLY A 62 7.73 -5.07 -11.56
N LEU A 63 6.56 -5.68 -11.33
CA LEU A 63 5.30 -4.96 -11.24
C LEU A 63 5.12 -4.39 -9.83
N PRO A 64 4.65 -3.14 -9.69
CA PRO A 64 4.40 -2.55 -8.39
C PRO A 64 3.29 -3.30 -7.63
N THR A 65 3.41 -3.38 -6.32
CA THR A 65 2.39 -4.03 -5.47
C THR A 65 1.87 -3.10 -4.35
N TYR A 66 2.70 -2.15 -3.90
CA TYR A 66 2.31 -1.15 -2.91
C TYR A 66 3.21 0.10 -2.98
N ALA A 67 2.73 1.18 -2.38
CA ALA A 67 3.50 2.35 -1.97
C ALA A 67 3.37 2.55 -0.45
N GLU A 68 4.43 2.95 0.22
CA GLU A 68 4.44 3.25 1.65
C GLU A 68 5.16 4.57 1.91
N ALA A 69 4.53 5.50 2.63
CA ALA A 69 5.08 6.83 2.90
C ALA A 69 4.53 7.41 4.21
N ASN A 70 5.23 8.37 4.79
CA ASN A 70 4.66 9.18 5.87
C ASN A 70 3.80 10.30 5.25
N LEU A 71 2.49 10.23 5.46
CA LEU A 71 1.50 11.14 4.88
C LEU A 71 0.55 11.62 5.99
N GLY A 72 0.45 12.94 6.17
CA GLY A 72 -0.34 13.52 7.26
C GLY A 72 0.18 13.13 8.66
N GLY A 73 1.49 12.96 8.81
CA GLY A 73 2.14 12.62 10.09
C GLY A 73 2.06 11.14 10.48
N LYS A 74 1.54 10.26 9.62
CA LYS A 74 1.43 8.81 9.86
C LYS A 74 2.03 8.03 8.71
N THR A 75 2.70 6.92 9.01
CA THR A 75 3.10 5.96 7.98
C THR A 75 1.85 5.28 7.42
N ARG A 76 1.63 5.43 6.12
CA ARG A 76 0.51 4.84 5.40
C ARG A 76 1.03 3.80 4.42
N PHE A 77 0.36 2.65 4.39
CA PHE A 77 0.60 1.59 3.43
C PHE A 77 -0.54 1.59 2.41
N LEU A 78 -0.22 1.85 1.16
CA LEU A 78 -1.17 2.02 0.06
C LEU A 78 -0.97 0.87 -0.93
N PRO A 79 -1.83 -0.16 -0.93
CA PRO A 79 -1.76 -1.23 -1.91
C PRO A 79 -2.04 -0.70 -3.32
N LEU A 80 -1.53 -1.37 -4.36
CA LEU A 80 -1.92 -1.07 -5.74
C LEU A 80 -3.44 -1.28 -5.92
N ASN A 81 -4.10 -0.29 -6.50
CA ASN A 81 -5.50 -0.33 -6.87
C ASN A 81 -5.60 -0.76 -8.34
N TRP A 82 -6.02 -2.01 -8.57
CA TRP A 82 -6.11 -2.56 -9.93
C TRP A 82 -7.23 -1.96 -10.76
N THR A 83 -8.28 -1.45 -10.12
CA THR A 83 -9.42 -0.83 -10.81
C THR A 83 -9.02 0.49 -11.45
N GLU A 84 -8.18 1.27 -10.77
CA GLU A 84 -7.74 2.60 -11.20
C GLU A 84 -6.37 2.60 -11.91
N SER A 85 -5.66 1.48 -11.87
CA SER A 85 -4.36 1.32 -12.54
C SER A 85 -4.52 0.68 -13.90
N GLY A 86 -3.72 1.13 -14.88
CA GLY A 86 -3.76 0.59 -16.23
C GLY A 86 -2.63 1.13 -17.10
N GLY A 87 -2.15 0.30 -18.04
CA GLY A 87 -1.00 0.65 -18.87
C GLY A 87 0.21 1.01 -18.02
N GLU A 88 0.64 2.26 -18.09
CA GLU A 88 1.80 2.79 -17.35
C GLU A 88 1.39 3.61 -16.12
N ALA A 89 0.08 3.88 -15.95
CA ALA A 89 -0.49 4.67 -14.88
C ALA A 89 -0.84 3.79 -13.68
N MET A 90 -0.31 4.15 -12.51
CA MET A 90 -0.42 3.36 -11.29
C MET A 90 -1.02 4.23 -10.18
N THR A 91 -2.09 3.72 -9.59
CA THR A 91 -2.78 4.32 -8.45
C THR A 91 -2.62 3.41 -7.24
N PHE A 92 -2.09 3.96 -6.15
CA PHE A 92 -1.98 3.28 -4.86
C PHE A 92 -2.96 3.89 -3.87
N GLY A 93 -3.61 3.05 -3.07
CA GLY A 93 -4.64 3.46 -2.12
C GLY A 93 -6.03 3.50 -2.75
N ASP A 94 -7.00 4.00 -1.98
CA ASP A 94 -8.40 4.06 -2.38
C ASP A 94 -8.92 5.51 -2.44
N ASP A 95 -10.07 5.69 -3.08
CA ASP A 95 -10.73 6.96 -3.34
C ASP A 95 -11.27 7.68 -2.08
N LYS A 96 -11.16 7.08 -0.90
CA LYS A 96 -11.72 7.60 0.37
C LYS A 96 -10.64 7.99 1.38
N ASP A 97 -9.37 7.79 1.05
CA ASP A 97 -8.24 8.13 1.90
C ASP A 97 -7.08 8.68 1.03
N TRP A 98 -5.83 8.40 1.41
CA TRP A 98 -4.67 8.91 0.68
C TRP A 98 -4.42 8.09 -0.57
N GLN A 99 -4.15 8.80 -1.68
CA GLN A 99 -3.71 8.16 -2.91
C GLN A 99 -2.37 8.71 -3.38
N ILE A 100 -1.61 7.82 -4.00
CA ILE A 100 -0.44 8.18 -4.80
C ILE A 100 -0.72 7.74 -6.22
N PHE A 101 -0.66 8.68 -7.15
CA PHE A 101 -0.72 8.43 -8.57
C PHE A 101 0.65 8.70 -9.20
N GLY A 102 1.09 7.81 -10.09
CA GLY A 102 2.31 8.00 -10.85
C GLY A 102 2.28 7.24 -12.17
N VAL A 103 3.21 7.59 -13.06
CA VAL A 103 3.39 6.92 -14.35
C VAL A 103 4.78 6.31 -14.45
N TYR A 104 4.91 5.15 -15.10
CA TYR A 104 6.18 4.45 -15.32
C TYR A 104 6.98 4.09 -14.05
N LEU A 105 6.28 3.67 -12.99
CA LEU A 105 6.92 3.22 -11.74
C LEU A 105 7.45 1.79 -11.90
N GLN A 106 8.75 1.65 -12.15
CA GLN A 106 9.45 0.37 -12.36
C GLN A 106 10.69 0.27 -11.47
N PRO A 107 11.12 -0.92 -11.04
CA PRO A 107 12.20 -1.05 -10.05
C PRO A 107 13.57 -0.54 -10.52
N ASP A 108 13.83 -0.52 -11.83
CA ASP A 108 15.12 -0.12 -12.42
C ASP A 108 15.04 1.15 -13.27
N ASN A 109 13.92 1.88 -13.17
CA ASN A 109 13.81 3.22 -13.74
C ASN A 109 14.45 4.22 -12.77
N ASP A 110 15.66 4.69 -13.09
CA ASP A 110 16.45 5.61 -12.28
C ASP A 110 15.90 7.05 -12.29
N ARG A 111 14.97 7.34 -13.21
CA ARG A 111 14.26 8.63 -13.33
C ARG A 111 12.76 8.44 -13.23
N HIS A 112 12.27 7.97 -12.08
CA HIS A 112 10.83 7.91 -11.85
C HIS A 112 10.17 9.25 -12.16
N SER A 113 9.00 9.17 -12.79
CA SER A 113 8.19 10.33 -13.09
C SER A 113 7.75 11.00 -11.78
N GLY A 114 7.50 12.30 -11.81
CA GLY A 114 6.84 12.97 -10.69
C GLY A 114 5.51 12.28 -10.35
N ILE A 115 5.12 12.34 -9.08
CA ILE A 115 3.89 11.73 -8.57
C ILE A 115 2.89 12.80 -8.17
N HIS A 116 1.62 12.44 -8.19
CA HIS A 116 0.56 13.21 -7.53
C HIS A 116 0.18 12.53 -6.22
N ILE A 117 0.14 13.32 -5.15
CA ILE A 117 -0.37 12.87 -3.84
C ILE A 117 -1.72 13.53 -3.60
N TYR A 118 -2.72 12.72 -3.26
CA TYR A 118 -4.08 13.15 -2.97
C TYR A 118 -4.33 12.98 -1.46
N PRO A 119 -4.26 14.06 -0.65
CA PRO A 119 -4.69 14.03 0.74
C PRO A 119 -6.23 14.00 0.79
N ASP A 120 -6.80 13.00 1.46
CA ASP A 120 -8.24 12.89 1.75
C ASP A 120 -9.15 13.25 0.55
N ALA A 121 -8.78 12.77 -0.64
CA ALA A 121 -9.50 12.88 -1.92
C ALA A 121 -9.58 14.24 -2.66
N GLU A 122 -8.93 15.35 -2.23
CA GLU A 122 -8.50 16.53 -3.07
C GLU A 122 -8.26 17.84 -2.26
N PRO A 123 -7.44 18.81 -2.76
CA PRO A 123 -6.73 18.83 -4.04
C PRO A 123 -5.38 18.09 -4.01
N SER A 124 -5.00 17.48 -5.13
CA SER A 124 -3.68 16.86 -5.28
C SER A 124 -2.56 17.89 -5.42
N TYR A 125 -1.35 17.47 -5.06
CA TYR A 125 -0.13 18.21 -5.38
C TYR A 125 0.87 17.28 -6.06
N ARG A 126 1.58 17.83 -7.05
CA ARG A 126 2.65 17.12 -7.75
C ARG A 126 3.95 17.24 -6.97
N CYS A 127 4.63 16.12 -6.75
CA CYS A 127 5.98 16.08 -6.22
C CYS A 127 6.95 15.52 -7.26
N ASP A 128 8.14 16.10 -7.34
CA ASP A 128 9.16 15.73 -8.33
C ASP A 128 10.29 14.94 -7.67
N VAL A 129 10.86 14.00 -8.42
CA VAL A 129 11.92 13.12 -7.91
C VAL A 129 13.20 13.92 -7.65
N VAL A 130 13.79 13.69 -6.47
CA VAL A 130 15.10 14.26 -6.10
C VAL A 130 16.14 13.21 -5.74
N GLY A 131 15.73 11.96 -5.50
CA GLY A 131 16.66 10.87 -5.26
C GLY A 131 16.02 9.50 -5.22
N THR A 132 16.80 8.46 -5.48
CA THR A 132 16.36 7.06 -5.44
C THR A 132 17.35 6.21 -4.63
N LYS A 133 16.84 5.15 -3.99
CA LYS A 133 17.65 4.21 -3.19
C LYS A 133 17.07 2.80 -3.28
N ARG A 134 17.93 1.80 -3.50
CA ARG A 134 17.55 0.38 -3.39
C ARG A 134 17.52 -0.03 -1.92
N ILE A 135 16.39 -0.59 -1.47
CA ILE A 135 16.20 -1.01 -0.07
C ILE A 135 16.29 -2.53 0.07
N LYS A 136 15.68 -3.26 -0.87
CA LYS A 136 15.66 -4.73 -0.91
C LYS A 136 15.69 -5.21 -2.36
N GLY A 137 16.39 -6.31 -2.62
CA GLY A 137 16.45 -6.96 -3.94
C GLY A 137 17.45 -6.31 -4.87
#